data_AF-A0A434TBI7-F1
#
_entry.id   AF-A0A434TBI7-F1
#
_cell.length_a   1.000
_cell.length_b   1.000
_cell.length_c   1.000
_cell.angle_alpha   90.00
_cell.angle_beta   90.00
_cell.angle_gamma   90.00
#
_symmetry.space_group_name_H-M   'P 1'
#
loop_
_entity.id
_entity.type
_entity.pdbx_description
1 polymer ?
#
loop_
_entity_poly.entity_id
_entity_poly.type
_entity_poly.pdbx_seq_one_letter_code
_entity_poly.pdbx_strand_id
1 'polypeptide(L)'
;AHADALAATLGFDMVAAGWEPTVDNYLGRVTKARIVQAVREARGEDSAQLIDHMKKDLMAREAARLLEGSTWLPEPLRLEGDAAVDAGETVTEEVTDETALDGDAVDLPAFLADTASEEPTTQADEETDRLEAAE
;
A
#
# COMPACT_ATOMS: atom_id res chain seq x y z
N ALA A 1 -11.03 2.49 -16.25
CA ALA A 1 -11.80 1.89 -17.38
C ALA A 1 -12.87 0.91 -16.91
N HIS A 2 -12.55 -0.29 -16.38
CA HIS A 2 -13.61 -1.21 -15.93
C HIS A 2 -14.26 -0.81 -14.58
N ALA A 3 -13.48 -0.27 -13.65
CA ALA A 3 -13.99 0.19 -12.35
C ALA A 3 -15.02 1.32 -12.50
N ASP A 4 -14.74 2.31 -13.35
CA ASP A 4 -15.62 3.47 -13.60
C ASP A 4 -16.94 3.06 -14.24
N ALA A 5 -16.90 2.17 -15.23
CA ALA A 5 -18.10 1.63 -15.86
C ALA A 5 -18.97 0.87 -14.86
N LEU A 6 -18.37 0.04 -14.00
CA LEU A 6 -19.09 -0.69 -12.95
C LEU A 6 -19.71 0.28 -11.94
N ALA A 7 -18.93 1.24 -11.44
CA ALA A 7 -19.40 2.20 -10.46
C ALA A 7 -20.52 3.10 -11.02
N ALA A 8 -20.43 3.54 -12.28
CA ALA A 8 -21.51 4.27 -12.95
C ALA A 8 -22.79 3.44 -13.10
N THR A 9 -22.68 2.17 -13.50
CA THR A 9 -23.87 1.28 -13.65
C THR A 9 -24.53 0.95 -12.32
N LEU A 10 -23.75 0.85 -11.24
CA LEU A 10 -24.24 0.54 -9.90
C LEU A 10 -24.65 1.79 -9.11
N GLY A 11 -24.39 3.00 -9.63
CA GLY A 11 -24.53 4.24 -8.88
C GLY A 11 -23.64 4.27 -7.63
N PHE A 12 -22.49 3.63 -7.69
CA PHE A 12 -21.59 3.42 -6.57
C PHE A 12 -20.60 4.58 -6.46
N ASP A 13 -20.79 5.41 -5.44
CA ASP A 13 -19.89 6.51 -5.09
C ASP A 13 -18.86 6.02 -4.05
N MET A 14 -17.57 6.14 -4.38
CA MET A 14 -16.47 5.68 -3.52
C MET A 14 -16.38 6.47 -2.20
N VAL A 15 -16.67 7.79 -2.21
CA VAL A 15 -16.71 8.59 -0.98
C VAL A 15 -17.90 8.17 -0.13
N ALA A 16 -19.08 8.00 -0.74
CA ALA A 16 -20.27 7.53 -0.02
C ALA A 16 -20.09 6.11 0.53
N ALA A 17 -19.26 5.29 -0.10
CA ALA A 17 -18.83 3.98 0.38
C ALA A 17 -17.82 4.06 1.55
N GLY A 18 -17.45 5.26 2.00
CA GLY A 18 -16.57 5.50 3.14
C GLY A 18 -15.09 5.43 2.79
N TRP A 19 -14.71 5.63 1.52
CA TRP A 19 -13.30 5.70 1.16
C TRP A 19 -12.65 6.96 1.74
N GLU A 20 -11.52 6.77 2.42
CA GLU A 20 -10.73 7.87 2.97
C GLU A 20 -9.23 7.70 2.68
N PRO A 21 -8.52 8.80 2.35
CA PRO A 21 -7.08 8.79 2.12
C PRO A 21 -6.31 8.77 3.44
N THR A 22 -6.05 7.57 3.96
CA THR A 22 -5.24 7.37 5.18
C THR A 22 -3.78 7.01 4.87
N VAL A 23 -2.93 7.01 5.90
CA VAL A 23 -1.52 6.61 5.80
C VAL A 23 -1.39 5.15 5.36
N ASP A 24 -2.17 4.24 5.95
CA ASP A 24 -2.10 2.80 5.68
C ASP A 24 -2.69 2.38 4.33
N ASN A 25 -3.67 3.16 3.83
CA ASN A 25 -4.35 2.86 2.56
C ASN A 25 -3.60 3.45 1.35
N TYR A 26 -3.46 4.78 1.29
CA TYR A 26 -2.97 5.49 0.10
C TYR A 26 -1.73 6.33 0.37
N LEU A 27 -1.75 7.18 1.40
CA LEU A 27 -0.74 8.23 1.59
C LEU A 27 0.65 7.68 1.95
N GLY A 28 0.75 6.50 2.56
CA GLY A 28 2.04 5.85 2.81
C GLY A 28 2.71 5.26 1.55
N ARG A 29 1.90 4.93 0.53
CA ARG A 29 2.33 4.22 -0.68
C ARG A 29 2.73 5.16 -1.82
N VAL A 30 2.29 6.42 -1.77
CA VAL A 30 2.57 7.41 -2.82
C VAL A 30 3.79 8.28 -2.50
N THR A 31 4.27 9.01 -3.51
CA THR A 31 5.41 9.93 -3.38
C THR A 31 5.01 11.20 -2.62
N LYS A 32 5.99 11.92 -2.05
CA LYS A 32 5.75 13.20 -1.35
C LYS A 32 5.00 14.21 -2.23
N ALA A 33 5.43 14.33 -3.50
CA ALA A 33 4.78 15.20 -4.48
C ALA A 33 3.30 14.84 -4.67
N ARG A 34 2.96 13.55 -4.73
CA ARG A 34 1.57 13.10 -4.86
C ARG A 34 0.73 13.40 -3.60
N ILE A 35 1.32 13.35 -2.41
CA ILE A 35 0.65 13.75 -1.16
C ILE A 35 0.35 15.26 -1.18
N VAL A 36 1.33 16.10 -1.54
CA VAL A 36 1.16 17.56 -1.65
C VAL A 36 0.08 17.91 -2.68
N GLN A 37 0.11 17.24 -3.83
CA GLN A 37 -0.89 17.43 -4.89
C GLN A 37 -2.30 17.02 -4.42
N ALA A 38 -2.44 15.90 -3.70
CA ALA A 38 -3.73 15.49 -3.15
C ALA A 38 -4.31 16.53 -2.18
N VAL A 39 -3.47 17.08 -1.30
CA VAL A 39 -3.89 18.14 -0.36
C VAL A 39 -4.23 19.43 -1.10
N ARG A 40 -3.45 19.80 -2.12
CA ARG A 40 -3.74 20.95 -2.99
C ARG A 40 -5.12 20.84 -3.64
N GLU A 41 -5.45 19.69 -4.20
CA GLU A 41 -6.73 19.46 -4.86
C GLU A 41 -7.91 19.46 -3.88
N ALA A 42 -7.72 18.94 -2.66
CA ALA A 42 -8.80 18.79 -1.69
C ALA A 42 -9.03 20.01 -0.77
N ARG A 43 -7.96 20.78 -0.49
CA ARG A 43 -7.92 21.85 0.52
C ARG A 43 -7.29 23.15 0.03
N GLY A 44 -6.74 23.17 -1.19
CA GLY A 44 -6.12 24.34 -1.79
C GLY A 44 -4.61 24.46 -1.54
N GLU A 45 -3.99 25.42 -2.22
CA GLU A 45 -2.54 25.64 -2.23
C GLU A 45 -1.96 25.94 -0.85
N ASP A 46 -2.65 26.74 -0.03
CA ASP A 46 -2.15 27.14 1.29
C ASP A 46 -1.91 25.92 2.19
N SER A 47 -2.82 24.94 2.13
CA SER A 47 -2.69 23.69 2.90
C SER A 47 -1.56 22.81 2.37
N ALA A 48 -1.31 22.82 1.06
CA ALA A 48 -0.24 22.06 0.43
C ALA A 48 1.14 22.60 0.84
N GLN A 49 1.30 23.93 0.90
CA GLN A 49 2.54 24.57 1.34
C GLN A 49 2.90 24.24 2.79
N LEU A 50 1.90 24.05 3.67
CA LEU A 50 2.13 23.68 5.08
C LEU A 50 2.79 22.30 5.24
N ILE A 51 2.56 21.38 4.29
CA ILE A 51 3.06 20.01 4.42
C ILE A 51 4.28 19.73 3.55
N ASP A 52 4.54 20.54 2.52
CA ASP A 52 5.59 20.32 1.51
C ASP A 52 6.99 20.09 2.13
N HIS A 53 7.32 20.87 3.16
CA HIS A 53 8.61 20.84 3.84
C HIS A 53 8.75 19.74 4.91
N MET A 54 7.70 18.93 5.14
CA MET A 54 7.73 17.87 6.15
C MET A 54 8.46 16.60 5.64
N LYS A 55 8.92 15.76 6.57
CA LYS A 55 9.39 14.39 6.25
C LYS A 55 8.21 13.52 5.84
N LYS A 56 8.42 12.51 4.97
CA LYS A 56 7.34 11.70 4.36
C LYS A 56 6.36 11.12 5.39
N ASP A 57 6.85 10.50 6.46
CA ASP A 57 5.98 9.89 7.47
C ASP A 57 5.10 10.90 8.20
N LEU A 58 5.65 12.08 8.50
CA LEU A 58 4.91 13.17 9.12
C LEU A 58 3.95 13.83 8.13
N MET A 59 4.40 14.02 6.89
CA MET A 59 3.61 14.56 5.79
C MET A 59 2.38 13.71 5.51
N ALA A 60 2.52 12.38 5.46
CA ALA A 60 1.39 11.47 5.25
C ALA A 60 0.35 11.55 6.38
N ARG A 61 0.81 11.66 7.65
CA ARG A 61 -0.08 11.80 8.80
C ARG A 61 -0.83 13.13 8.80
N GLU A 62 -0.13 14.23 8.53
CA GLU A 62 -0.76 15.55 8.47
C GLU A 62 -1.68 15.68 7.26
N ALA A 63 -1.30 15.11 6.11
CA ALA A 63 -2.17 15.04 4.95
C ALA A 63 -3.44 14.24 5.24
N ALA A 64 -3.35 13.11 5.95
CA ALA A 64 -4.54 12.36 6.38
C ALA A 64 -5.47 13.22 7.24
N ARG A 65 -4.91 13.98 8.19
CA ARG A 65 -5.67 14.92 9.03
C ARG A 65 -6.32 16.04 8.21
N LEU A 66 -5.62 16.59 7.23
CA LEU A 66 -6.15 17.64 6.36
C LEU A 66 -7.25 17.09 5.45
N LEU A 67 -7.11 15.87 4.94
CA LEU A 67 -8.05 15.24 4.03
C LEU A 67 -9.23 14.55 4.73
N GLU A 68 -9.21 14.42 6.06
CA GLU A 68 -10.32 13.88 6.85
C GLU A 68 -11.61 14.67 6.58
N GLY A 69 -12.71 13.96 6.31
CA GLY A 69 -14.00 14.54 5.93
C GLY A 69 -14.00 15.29 4.58
N SER A 70 -12.94 15.14 3.76
CA SER A 70 -12.97 15.59 2.36
C SER A 70 -13.75 14.61 1.47
N THR A 71 -14.32 15.12 0.39
CA THR A 71 -14.86 14.32 -0.72
C THR A 71 -13.78 14.04 -1.76
N TRP A 72 -12.49 14.17 -1.40
CA TRP A 72 -11.42 13.98 -2.37
C TRP A 72 -11.15 12.49 -2.60
N LEU A 73 -11.06 12.14 -3.88
CA LEU A 73 -10.67 10.81 -4.34
C LEU A 73 -9.42 10.92 -5.23
N PRO A 74 -8.53 9.92 -5.25
CA PRO A 74 -7.45 9.85 -6.22
C PRO A 74 -8.02 9.54 -7.59
N GLU A 75 -7.32 10.00 -8.63
CA GLU A 75 -7.72 9.87 -10.03
C GLU A 75 -8.21 8.46 -10.45
N PRO A 76 -7.58 7.33 -10.04
CA PRO A 76 -8.06 6.00 -10.44
C PRO A 76 -9.41 5.60 -9.85
N LEU A 77 -9.90 6.33 -8.84
CA LEU A 77 -11.18 6.11 -8.17
C LEU A 77 -12.23 7.16 -8.57
N ARG A 78 -11.88 8.16 -9.38
CA ARG A 78 -12.81 9.18 -9.87
C ARG A 78 -13.55 8.65 -11.09
N LEU A 79 -14.89 8.71 -11.07
CA LEU A 79 -15.69 8.52 -12.28
C LEU A 79 -15.34 9.60 -13.30
N GLU A 80 -15.22 9.22 -14.58
CA GLU A 80 -14.84 10.10 -15.71
C GLU A 80 -15.78 11.32 -15.94
N GLY A 81 -16.80 11.53 -15.10
CA GLY A 81 -17.72 12.67 -15.13
C GLY A 81 -17.49 13.76 -14.06
N ASP A 82 -16.63 13.54 -13.07
CA ASP A 82 -16.42 14.48 -11.93
C ASP A 82 -15.04 15.18 -11.95
N ALA A 83 -14.21 14.88 -12.96
CA ALA A 83 -12.87 15.44 -13.05
C ALA A 83 -12.90 16.93 -13.44
N ALA A 84 -12.86 17.80 -12.44
CA ALA A 84 -12.27 19.13 -12.60
C ALA A 84 -10.85 18.96 -13.17
N VAL A 85 -10.64 19.60 -14.30
CA VAL A 85 -9.41 19.62 -15.12
C VAL A 85 -8.13 19.80 -14.29
N ASP A 86 -7.23 18.82 -14.34
CA ASP A 86 -5.79 19.01 -14.59
C ASP A 86 -5.13 17.62 -14.75
N ALA A 87 -4.80 17.28 -16.00
CA ALA A 87 -4.09 16.06 -16.34
C ALA A 87 -2.61 16.22 -15.99
N GLY A 88 -2.21 15.66 -14.85
CA GLY A 88 -0.80 15.50 -14.48
C GLY A 88 -0.14 14.48 -15.41
N GLU A 89 0.65 14.99 -16.34
CA GLU A 89 1.53 14.26 -17.26
C GLU A 89 2.22 13.07 -16.58
N THR A 90 2.08 11.90 -17.20
CA THR A 90 2.77 10.68 -16.85
C THR A 90 4.29 10.88 -16.85
N VAL A 91 4.95 10.71 -15.71
CA VAL A 91 6.37 10.39 -15.68
C VAL A 91 6.58 9.10 -14.89
N THR A 92 6.93 8.10 -15.66
CA THR A 92 7.50 6.80 -15.33
C THR A 92 8.66 6.87 -14.36
N GLU A 93 8.66 5.93 -13.41
CA GLU A 93 9.81 5.26 -12.79
C GLU A 93 11.05 6.09 -12.47
N GLU A 94 11.17 6.49 -11.20
CA GLU A 94 12.48 6.53 -10.54
C GLU A 94 12.40 5.66 -9.28
N VAL A 95 12.85 4.42 -9.44
CA VAL A 95 13.27 3.58 -8.32
C VAL A 95 14.51 4.25 -7.73
N THR A 96 14.34 5.01 -6.66
CA THR A 96 15.40 5.26 -5.68
C THR A 96 15.10 4.46 -4.43
N ASP A 97 15.18 3.14 -4.59
CA ASP A 97 15.51 2.24 -3.49
C ASP A 97 17.04 2.14 -3.44
N GLU A 98 17.67 2.96 -2.60
CA GLU A 98 18.99 2.63 -2.05
C GLU A 98 18.75 1.99 -0.68
N THR A 99 18.23 0.76 -0.67
CA THR A 99 18.69 -0.20 0.33
C THR A 99 19.69 -1.12 -0.34
N ALA A 100 20.98 -0.81 -0.10
CA ALA A 100 22.07 -1.71 -0.42
C ALA A 100 21.84 -3.06 0.27
N LEU A 101 21.38 -4.04 -0.50
CA LEU A 101 21.54 -5.45 -0.22
C LEU A 101 22.39 -6.01 -1.36
N ASP A 102 23.68 -6.14 -1.05
CA ASP A 102 24.66 -6.87 -1.84
C ASP A 102 24.11 -8.21 -2.31
N GLY A 103 24.53 -8.57 -3.52
CA GLY A 103 23.83 -9.48 -4.41
C GLY A 103 23.67 -10.91 -3.93
N ASP A 104 22.58 -11.52 -4.39
CA ASP A 104 22.63 -12.83 -5.02
C ASP A 104 21.44 -12.96 -5.97
N ALA A 105 21.64 -13.68 -7.06
CA ALA A 105 20.65 -13.89 -8.10
C ALA A 105 19.35 -14.48 -7.50
N VAL A 106 18.20 -13.92 -7.87
CA VAL A 106 16.89 -14.57 -7.63
C VAL A 106 16.74 -15.79 -8.53
N ASP A 107 17.40 -16.89 -8.14
CA ASP A 107 17.04 -18.24 -8.56
C ASP A 107 15.72 -18.58 -7.85
N LEU A 108 14.62 -18.43 -8.59
CA LEU A 108 13.29 -18.77 -8.10
C LEU A 108 13.24 -20.29 -7.87
N PRO A 109 12.96 -20.76 -6.64
CA PRO A 109 12.98 -22.20 -6.35
C PRO A 109 11.94 -22.92 -7.20
N ALA A 110 12.28 -24.14 -7.64
CA ALA A 110 11.43 -25.05 -8.42
C ALA A 110 10.18 -25.55 -7.66
N PHE A 111 9.79 -24.83 -6.61
CA PHE A 111 8.73 -25.03 -5.62
C PHE A 111 8.32 -23.62 -5.12
N LEU A 112 7.66 -22.75 -5.90
CA LEU A 112 6.20 -22.68 -5.96
C LEU A 112 5.56 -23.82 -6.76
N ALA A 113 6.37 -24.59 -7.48
CA ALA A 113 5.95 -25.80 -8.17
C ALA A 113 5.55 -26.93 -7.20
N ASP A 114 4.24 -27.07 -7.03
CA ASP A 114 3.49 -28.27 -6.63
C ASP A 114 3.17 -28.46 -5.13
N THR A 115 1.90 -28.67 -4.82
CA THR A 115 1.37 -28.89 -3.47
C THR A 115 1.59 -30.32 -2.95
N ALA A 116 2.77 -30.67 -2.45
CA ALA A 116 3.02 -31.95 -1.75
C ALA A 116 4.18 -31.75 -0.74
N SER A 117 4.09 -31.99 0.57
CA SER A 117 3.53 -33.14 1.27
C SER A 117 3.03 -32.77 2.69
N GLU A 118 1.76 -33.07 2.96
CA GLU A 118 1.26 -33.85 4.12
C GLU A 118 2.36 -34.56 4.96
N GLU A 119 2.46 -34.65 6.29
CA GLU A 119 1.63 -34.34 7.47
C GLU A 119 2.52 -34.25 8.77
N PRO A 120 2.02 -34.48 10.01
CA PRO A 120 2.33 -33.70 11.21
C PRO A 120 3.57 -34.21 11.98
N THR A 121 4.13 -33.38 12.86
CA THR A 121 5.06 -33.88 13.90
C THR A 121 4.58 -33.46 15.28
N THR A 122 3.68 -34.25 15.86
CA THR A 122 3.61 -34.38 17.32
C THR A 122 4.85 -35.16 17.74
N GLN A 123 5.82 -34.47 18.31
CA GLN A 123 7.01 -35.06 18.90
C GLN A 123 6.62 -35.71 20.23
N ALA A 124 6.55 -37.04 20.26
CA ALA A 124 6.48 -37.84 21.47
C ALA A 124 7.45 -39.04 21.33
N ASP A 125 8.36 -39.07 22.31
CA ASP A 125 9.12 -40.23 22.83
C ASP A 125 10.12 -40.96 21.93
N GLU A 126 11.41 -40.83 22.29
CA GLU A 126 12.27 -42.00 22.31
C GLU A 126 13.19 -42.00 23.53
N GLU A 127 12.71 -42.74 24.53
CA GLU A 127 13.43 -43.44 25.57
C GLU A 127 14.72 -44.08 25.03
N THR A 128 15.88 -43.61 25.49
CA THR A 128 17.11 -44.42 25.46
C THR A 128 17.50 -44.75 26.89
N ASP A 129 16.96 -45.89 27.28
CA ASP A 129 17.40 -46.83 28.30
C ASP A 129 18.88 -46.69 28.70
N ARG A 130 19.10 -46.42 30.00
CA ARG A 130 20.40 -46.53 30.68
C ARG A 130 20.37 -47.83 31.50
N LEU A 131 20.64 -48.96 30.84
CA LEU A 131 21.02 -50.21 31.51
C LEU A 131 22.55 -50.38 31.48
N GLU A 132 23.16 -50.44 32.66
CA GLU A 132 23.80 -51.66 33.21
C GLU A 132 25.09 -51.41 34.05
N ALA A 133 25.20 -52.23 35.11
CA ALA A 133 26.37 -52.68 35.90
C ALA A 133 26.35 -52.23 37.37
N ALA A 134 26.60 -53.07 38.39
CA ALA A 134 26.73 -54.52 38.55
C ALA A 134 26.86 -54.78 40.07
N GLU A 135 26.71 -56.04 40.48
CA GLU A 135 27.10 -56.65 41.78
C GLU A 135 26.10 -56.57 42.96
#